data_AF-A0A7V5LE12-F1
#
_entry.id   AF-A0A7V5LE12-F1
#
_cell.length_a   1.000
_cell.length_b   1.000
_cell.length_c   1.000
_cell.angle_alpha   90.00
_cell.angle_beta   90.00
_cell.angle_gamma   90.00
#
_symmetry.space_group_name_H-M   'P 1'
#
loop_
_entity.id
_entity.type
_entity.pdbx_description
1 polymer ?
#
loop_
_entity_poly.entity_id
_entity_poly.type
_entity_poly.pdbx_seq_one_letter_code
_entity_poly.pdbx_strand_id
1 'polypeptide(L)'
;MFSKIVGNNLEYSFMLEKKWSLQIGGRILEIKTGLLAGQANGAVTVRYGDTEVLATAVMSSEASHISGYFPLMVDFEERFYAAGKIKGSRFIKREGRPSDEAILSGRAVDRTIRPLFNHRMRNDVQVVITVLSYDGENDPTAIAIIAASVALSISDIPWKGPVAATRVGRLDGELILNPVNGELSEGNLDLLVSGGKNKINMIECGAKEVSEEDILQSLAFAQEAINKINNLIIQIKKEIGKEKAEPVLAQGTPEFESQIKEMLLSKGLAKALYDKDKKVIEKKVAEIKKEISNYIEETFTEEVEKLKEVSEIVFEETSDEIVHKNVIEKSLRPD
;
A
#
# COMPACT_ATOMS: atom_id res chain seq x y z
N MET A 1 -36.42 -7.67 36.31
CA MET A 1 -36.99 -6.31 36.18
C MET A 1 -36.12 -5.35 35.35
N PHE A 2 -35.01 -5.82 34.75
CA PHE A 2 -34.14 -5.04 33.84
C PHE A 2 -34.18 -5.55 32.38
N SER A 3 -35.21 -6.32 31.99
CA SER A 3 -35.31 -6.90 30.63
C SER A 3 -36.37 -6.23 29.74
N LYS A 4 -36.82 -5.01 30.09
CA LYS A 4 -37.91 -4.31 29.36
C LYS A 4 -37.58 -2.84 29.00
N ILE A 5 -36.31 -2.44 28.96
CA ILE A 5 -35.90 -1.05 28.63
C ILE A 5 -35.07 -0.96 27.33
N VAL A 6 -34.81 -2.05 26.62
CA VAL A 6 -34.12 -1.96 25.32
C VAL A 6 -35.12 -2.27 24.21
N GLY A 7 -35.80 -1.23 23.76
CA GLY A 7 -36.58 -1.24 22.53
C GLY A 7 -35.66 -1.17 21.31
N ASN A 8 -36.09 -1.86 20.25
CA ASN A 8 -35.60 -1.85 18.87
C ASN A 8 -34.19 -2.39 18.59
N ASN A 9 -34.16 -3.61 18.05
CA ASN A 9 -33.32 -4.06 16.93
C ASN A 9 -31.93 -3.44 16.80
N LEU A 10 -31.03 -3.75 17.73
CA LEU A 10 -29.62 -3.92 17.38
C LEU A 10 -29.35 -5.42 17.31
N GLU A 11 -29.30 -5.96 16.10
CA GLU A 11 -28.54 -7.17 15.82
C GLU A 11 -27.07 -6.88 16.17
N TYR A 12 -26.71 -7.00 17.45
CA TYR A 12 -25.33 -7.20 17.83
C TYR A 12 -24.94 -8.60 17.36
N SER A 13 -24.61 -8.71 16.07
CA SER A 13 -23.76 -9.76 15.57
C SER A 13 -22.43 -9.64 16.31
N PHE A 14 -22.33 -10.24 17.50
CA PHE A 14 -21.05 -10.60 18.08
C PHE A 14 -20.35 -11.44 17.02
N MET A 15 -19.44 -10.81 16.28
CA MET A 15 -18.67 -11.45 15.23
C MET A 15 -17.82 -12.50 15.96
N LEU A 16 -18.25 -13.76 15.89
CA LEU A 16 -17.48 -14.87 16.42
C LEU A 16 -16.07 -14.78 15.84
N GLU A 17 -15.06 -14.92 16.70
CA GLU A 17 -13.67 -14.91 16.27
C GLU A 17 -13.49 -16.00 15.20
N LYS A 18 -13.05 -15.60 14.02
CA LYS A 18 -12.68 -16.51 12.94
C LYS A 18 -11.17 -16.55 12.82
N LYS A 19 -10.65 -17.75 12.51
CA LYS A 19 -9.22 -18.03 12.48
C LYS A 19 -8.86 -18.90 11.29
N TRP A 20 -7.78 -18.55 10.62
CA TRP A 20 -7.16 -19.35 9.57
C TRP A 20 -5.67 -19.48 9.83
N SER A 21 -5.06 -20.54 9.30
CA SER A 21 -3.62 -20.79 9.50
C SER A 21 -2.96 -21.43 8.28
N LEU A 22 -1.67 -21.18 8.11
CA LEU A 22 -0.83 -21.73 7.05
C LEU A 22 0.58 -21.99 7.59
N GLN A 23 1.09 -23.19 7.37
CA GLN A 23 2.51 -23.50 7.63
C GLN A 23 3.37 -22.89 6.53
N ILE A 24 4.31 -22.02 6.90
CA ILE A 24 5.24 -21.38 5.97
C ILE A 24 6.54 -21.01 6.68
N GLY A 25 7.70 -21.17 6.03
CA GLY A 25 9.00 -20.83 6.62
C GLY A 25 9.27 -21.53 7.96
N GLY A 26 8.80 -22.77 8.11
CA GLY A 26 8.96 -23.55 9.35
C GLY A 26 8.03 -23.17 10.51
N ARG A 27 7.22 -22.10 10.38
CA ARG A 27 6.31 -21.62 11.43
C ARG A 27 4.87 -21.54 10.94
N ILE A 28 3.95 -21.30 11.86
CA ILE A 28 2.53 -21.10 11.53
C ILE A 28 2.28 -19.60 11.38
N LEU A 29 1.79 -19.21 10.20
CA LEU A 29 1.13 -17.94 9.97
C LEU A 29 -0.35 -18.09 10.33
N GLU A 30 -0.83 -17.29 11.27
CA GLU A 30 -2.18 -17.33 11.80
C GLU A 30 -2.86 -15.98 11.59
N ILE A 31 -4.09 -16.01 11.08
CA ILE A 31 -4.88 -14.82 10.76
C ILE A 31 -6.20 -14.91 11.52
N LYS A 32 -6.57 -13.86 12.26
CA LYS A 32 -7.80 -13.78 13.05
C LYS A 32 -8.56 -12.49 12.78
N THR A 33 -9.89 -12.55 12.85
CA THR A 33 -10.74 -11.34 12.82
C THR A 33 -12.00 -11.55 13.66
N GLY A 34 -12.71 -10.45 13.94
CA GLY A 34 -14.00 -10.43 14.65
C GLY A 34 -13.93 -9.94 16.10
N LEU A 35 -12.80 -10.13 16.78
CA LEU A 35 -12.65 -9.77 18.19
C LEU A 35 -12.30 -8.29 18.42
N LEU A 36 -11.35 -7.76 17.65
CA LEU A 36 -10.78 -6.42 17.84
C LEU A 36 -11.23 -5.46 16.74
N ALA A 37 -11.39 -4.19 17.11
CA ALA A 37 -11.63 -3.06 16.20
C ALA A 37 -12.81 -3.25 15.21
N GLY A 38 -13.94 -3.80 15.68
CA GLY A 38 -15.12 -4.10 14.86
C GLY A 38 -15.81 -2.89 14.18
N GLN A 39 -15.41 -1.66 14.51
CA GLN A 39 -15.90 -0.44 13.85
C GLN A 39 -15.06 -0.03 12.63
N ALA A 40 -13.85 -0.58 12.44
CA ALA A 40 -13.04 -0.30 11.26
C ALA A 40 -13.67 -0.89 9.99
N ASN A 41 -13.35 -0.32 8.83
CA ASN A 41 -13.75 -0.90 7.55
C ASN A 41 -13.20 -2.34 7.41
N GLY A 42 -11.96 -2.57 7.83
CA GLY A 42 -11.40 -3.92 8.04
C GLY A 42 -10.43 -3.95 9.21
N ALA A 43 -10.45 -5.05 9.98
CA ALA A 43 -9.55 -5.28 11.10
C ALA A 43 -9.13 -6.75 11.17
N VAL A 44 -7.85 -7.00 11.41
CA VAL A 44 -7.29 -8.34 11.48
C VAL A 44 -6.10 -8.39 12.43
N THR A 45 -6.00 -9.48 13.17
CA THR A 45 -4.80 -9.82 13.94
C THR A 45 -4.05 -10.92 13.20
N VAL A 46 -2.76 -10.69 12.92
CA VAL A 46 -1.90 -11.67 12.25
C VAL A 46 -0.75 -12.01 13.16
N ARG A 47 -0.50 -13.31 13.33
CA ARG A 47 0.57 -13.86 14.15
C ARG A 47 1.46 -14.77 13.32
N TYR A 48 2.77 -14.68 13.49
CA TYR A 48 3.74 -15.59 12.91
C TYR A 48 4.82 -15.89 13.95
N GLY A 49 4.94 -17.16 14.35
CA GLY A 49 5.65 -17.50 15.58
C GLY A 49 4.90 -16.91 16.79
N ASP A 50 5.59 -16.14 17.62
CA ASP A 50 4.99 -15.42 18.76
C ASP A 50 4.96 -13.89 18.56
N THR A 51 5.38 -13.42 17.37
CA THR A 51 5.16 -12.04 16.92
C THR A 51 3.74 -11.88 16.37
N GLU A 52 2.98 -10.92 16.92
CA GLU A 52 1.57 -10.66 16.59
C GLU A 52 1.33 -9.17 16.35
N VAL A 53 0.61 -8.84 15.28
CA VAL A 53 0.26 -7.47 14.89
C VAL A 53 -1.25 -7.34 14.67
N LEU A 54 -1.81 -6.18 15.01
CA LEU A 54 -3.16 -5.78 14.65
C LEU A 54 -3.08 -4.78 13.50
N ALA A 55 -3.72 -5.09 12.37
CA ALA A 55 -3.90 -4.13 11.29
C ALA A 55 -5.37 -3.69 11.21
N THR A 56 -5.57 -2.38 11.11
CA THR A 56 -6.88 -1.75 10.86
C THR A 56 -6.80 -0.88 9.63
N ALA A 57 -7.76 -1.01 8.73
CA ALA A 57 -7.92 -0.16 7.56
C ALA A 57 -9.23 0.62 7.67
N VAL A 58 -9.17 1.92 7.44
CA VAL A 58 -10.33 2.84 7.48
C VAL A 58 -10.32 3.74 6.24
N MET A 59 -11.50 4.04 5.71
CA MET A 59 -11.69 4.96 4.57
C MET A 59 -12.78 5.99 4.89
N SER A 60 -12.55 7.26 4.57
CA SER A 60 -13.57 8.31 4.68
C SER A 60 -14.71 8.10 3.68
N SER A 61 -15.92 8.51 4.04
CA SER A 61 -17.07 8.53 3.11
C SER A 61 -17.01 9.69 2.10
N GLU A 62 -16.34 10.78 2.47
CA GLU A 62 -16.21 11.99 1.66
C GLU A 62 -14.81 12.12 1.06
N ALA A 63 -14.66 12.97 0.05
CA ALA A 63 -13.35 13.35 -0.47
C ALA A 63 -12.52 14.06 0.62
N SER A 64 -11.22 13.79 0.62
CA SER A 64 -10.26 14.49 1.45
C SER A 64 -10.27 15.98 1.15
N HIS A 65 -9.98 16.78 2.18
CA HIS A 65 -9.68 18.19 2.01
C HIS A 65 -8.33 18.43 1.33
N ILE A 66 -7.49 17.40 1.25
CA ILE A 66 -6.21 17.43 0.56
C ILE A 66 -6.44 17.13 -0.92
N SER A 67 -6.06 18.07 -1.78
CA SER A 67 -6.17 17.95 -3.23
C SER A 67 -4.81 17.60 -3.89
N GLY A 68 -4.87 17.07 -5.11
CA GLY A 68 -3.70 16.85 -5.96
C GLY A 68 -3.03 15.48 -5.83
N TYR A 69 -3.40 14.64 -4.87
CA TYR A 69 -2.91 13.26 -4.78
C TYR A 69 -3.87 12.34 -4.03
N PHE A 70 -3.65 11.02 -4.10
CA PHE A 70 -4.39 10.03 -3.34
C PHE A 70 -3.89 9.96 -1.87
N PRO A 71 -4.70 10.35 -0.87
CA PRO A 71 -4.29 10.42 0.53
C PRO A 71 -4.37 9.06 1.23
N LEU A 72 -3.32 8.24 1.01
CA LEU A 72 -3.04 7.05 1.79
C LEU A 72 -2.01 7.37 2.87
N MET A 73 -2.36 7.06 4.12
CA MET A 73 -1.48 7.10 5.29
C MET A 73 -1.28 5.70 5.84
N VAL A 74 -0.04 5.34 6.11
CA VAL A 74 0.32 4.06 6.73
C VAL A 74 1.14 4.31 7.97
N ASP A 75 0.58 3.94 9.12
CA ASP A 75 1.24 4.06 10.42
C ASP A 75 1.65 2.68 10.91
N PHE A 76 2.92 2.54 11.30
CA PHE A 76 3.45 1.35 11.94
C PHE A 76 3.86 1.71 13.37
N GLU A 77 3.21 1.09 14.34
CA GLU A 77 3.36 1.41 15.76
C GLU A 77 3.98 0.24 16.53
N GLU A 78 5.19 0.46 17.02
CA GLU A 78 5.86 -0.44 17.95
C GLU A 78 5.47 -0.08 19.38
N ARG A 79 5.03 -1.06 20.15
CA ARG A 79 4.64 -0.88 21.55
C ARG A 79 5.67 -1.53 22.46
N PHE A 80 6.12 -0.84 23.50
CA PHE A 80 7.13 -1.40 24.40
C PHE A 80 6.64 -2.66 25.12
N TYR A 81 5.32 -2.74 25.37
CA TYR A 81 4.70 -3.92 25.98
C TYR A 81 4.80 -5.16 25.09
N ALA A 82 4.93 -5.01 23.76
CA ALA A 82 5.04 -6.13 22.84
C ALA A 82 6.29 -6.96 23.11
N ALA A 83 7.36 -6.31 23.60
CA ALA A 83 8.60 -6.95 24.03
C ALA A 83 8.70 -7.12 25.57
N GLY A 84 7.61 -6.90 26.31
CA GLY A 84 7.61 -6.96 27.78
C GLY A 84 8.45 -5.88 28.47
N LYS A 85 8.74 -4.77 27.77
CA LYS A 85 9.60 -3.69 28.28
C LYS A 85 8.77 -2.49 28.76
N ILE A 86 9.31 -1.76 29.73
CA ILE A 86 8.80 -0.43 30.12
C ILE A 86 9.81 0.60 29.61
N LYS A 87 9.33 1.66 28.94
CA LYS A 87 10.19 2.72 28.42
C LYS A 87 11.02 3.35 29.55
N GLY A 88 12.34 3.35 29.39
CA GLY A 88 13.30 3.82 30.41
C GLY A 88 13.38 5.34 30.61
N SER A 89 12.47 6.13 30.02
CA SER A 89 12.52 7.59 30.15
C SER A 89 12.03 8.04 31.53
N ARG A 90 12.81 8.91 32.18
CA ARG A 90 12.56 9.43 33.53
C ARG A 90 11.23 10.19 33.65
N PHE A 91 10.81 10.86 32.58
CA PHE A 91 9.64 11.75 32.59
C PHE A 91 8.46 11.21 31.79
N ILE A 92 8.71 10.62 30.62
CA ILE A 92 7.66 10.11 29.72
C ILE A 92 7.79 8.59 29.64
N LYS A 93 6.84 7.86 30.24
CA LYS A 93 6.76 6.39 30.21
C LYS A 93 5.84 5.84 29.10
N ARG A 94 5.58 6.63 28.05
CA ARG A 94 4.75 6.27 26.89
C ARG A 94 5.57 6.29 25.60
N GLU A 95 5.12 5.54 24.60
CA GLU A 95 5.65 5.61 23.24
C GLU A 95 5.67 7.06 22.75
N GLY A 96 6.71 7.42 21.99
CA GLY A 96 6.92 8.78 21.50
C GLY A 96 6.68 8.83 20.00
N ARG A 97 7.51 9.63 19.31
CA ARG A 97 7.57 9.56 17.84
C ARG A 97 7.99 8.16 17.38
N PRO A 98 7.53 7.71 16.21
CA PRO A 98 7.98 6.45 15.59
C PRO A 98 9.51 6.40 15.49
N SER A 99 10.07 5.19 15.64
CA SER A 99 11.47 4.90 15.38
C SER A 99 11.76 4.93 13.87
N ASP A 100 13.02 5.03 13.46
CA ASP A 100 13.40 4.94 12.06
C ASP A 100 12.99 3.59 11.46
N GLU A 101 13.11 2.50 12.23
CA GLU A 101 12.70 1.15 11.85
C GLU A 101 11.18 1.03 11.65
N ALA A 102 10.39 1.63 12.54
CA ALA A 102 8.94 1.73 12.38
C ALA A 102 8.57 2.53 11.11
N ILE A 103 9.25 3.65 10.85
CA ILE A 103 9.04 4.45 9.63
C ILE A 103 9.37 3.64 8.38
N LEU A 104 10.49 2.90 8.38
CA LEU A 104 10.89 2.05 7.25
C LEU A 104 9.88 0.91 7.03
N SER A 105 9.38 0.30 8.10
CA SER A 105 8.35 -0.74 8.05
C SER A 105 7.03 -0.20 7.48
N GLY A 106 6.59 0.97 7.94
CA GLY A 106 5.43 1.67 7.39
C GLY A 106 5.59 2.00 5.91
N ARG A 107 6.78 2.45 5.48
CA ARG A 107 7.10 2.70 4.07
C ARG A 107 7.10 1.42 3.23
N ALA A 108 7.56 0.29 3.76
CA ALA A 108 7.51 -1.00 3.08
C ALA A 108 6.05 -1.45 2.85
N VAL A 109 5.19 -1.27 3.85
CA VAL A 109 3.75 -1.51 3.71
C VAL A 109 3.14 -0.57 2.67
N ASP A 110 3.37 0.75 2.77
CA ASP A 110 2.85 1.76 1.84
C ASP A 110 3.23 1.46 0.38
N ARG A 111 4.53 1.27 0.10
CA ARG A 111 5.03 0.93 -1.24
C ARG A 111 4.39 -0.34 -1.80
N THR A 112 4.06 -1.30 -0.93
CA THR A 112 3.44 -2.55 -1.34
C THR A 112 1.96 -2.37 -1.70
N ILE A 113 1.19 -1.62 -0.91
CA ILE A 113 -0.27 -1.52 -1.07
C ILE A 113 -0.70 -0.37 -2.00
N ARG A 114 0.07 0.73 -2.06
CA ARG A 114 -0.27 1.97 -2.78
C ARG A 114 -0.56 1.76 -4.27
N PRO A 115 0.25 1.00 -5.03
CA PRO A 115 0.02 0.84 -6.48
C PRO A 115 -1.28 0.10 -6.84
N LEU A 116 -1.96 -0.49 -5.86
CA LEU A 116 -3.18 -1.27 -6.05
C LEU A 116 -4.46 -0.49 -5.74
N PHE A 117 -4.33 0.78 -5.33
CA PHE A 117 -5.44 1.72 -5.29
C PHE A 117 -5.61 2.41 -6.65
N ASN A 118 -6.80 2.95 -6.89
CA ASN A 118 -7.01 3.86 -8.01
C ASN A 118 -6.32 5.20 -7.69
N HIS A 119 -5.43 5.69 -8.56
CA HIS A 119 -4.69 6.95 -8.36
C HIS A 119 -5.62 8.17 -8.34
N ARG A 120 -6.79 8.07 -8.99
CA ARG A 120 -7.83 9.10 -8.98
C ARG A 120 -8.67 9.11 -7.70
N MET A 121 -8.51 8.14 -6.80
CA MET A 121 -9.25 8.11 -5.54
C MET A 121 -8.85 9.29 -4.65
N ARG A 122 -9.84 9.87 -3.97
CA ARG A 122 -9.67 11.03 -3.07
C ARG A 122 -10.20 10.81 -1.66
N ASN A 123 -10.72 9.63 -1.34
CA ASN A 123 -11.02 9.26 0.03
C ASN A 123 -9.71 9.20 0.85
N ASP A 124 -9.75 9.70 2.08
CA ASP A 124 -8.68 9.46 3.06
C ASP A 124 -8.69 7.98 3.42
N VAL A 125 -7.58 7.30 3.17
CA VAL A 125 -7.38 5.90 3.58
C VAL A 125 -6.26 5.86 4.60
N GLN A 126 -6.56 5.31 5.78
CA GLN A 126 -5.57 5.07 6.81
C GLN A 126 -5.43 3.57 7.07
N VAL A 127 -4.20 3.09 7.07
CA VAL A 127 -3.86 1.74 7.51
C VAL A 127 -2.93 1.85 8.70
N VAL A 128 -3.39 1.42 9.87
CA VAL A 128 -2.60 1.41 11.10
C VAL A 128 -2.24 -0.04 11.41
N ILE A 129 -0.95 -0.30 11.62
CA ILE A 129 -0.42 -1.57 12.09
C ILE A 129 0.18 -1.36 13.47
N THR A 130 -0.35 -2.04 14.47
CA THR A 130 0.17 -2.01 15.84
C THR A 130 0.78 -3.36 16.18
N VAL A 131 2.05 -3.38 16.59
CA VAL A 131 2.71 -4.59 17.10
C VAL A 131 2.21 -4.87 18.52
N LEU A 132 1.52 -6.00 18.68
CA LEU A 132 0.93 -6.43 19.96
C LEU A 132 1.88 -7.33 20.75
N SER A 133 2.64 -8.17 20.06
CA SER A 133 3.62 -9.09 20.63
C SER A 133 4.83 -9.17 19.71
N TYR A 134 6.04 -9.23 20.29
CA TYR A 134 7.28 -9.41 19.55
C TYR A 134 8.17 -10.44 20.24
N ASP A 135 8.51 -11.51 19.53
CA ASP A 135 9.26 -12.65 20.05
C ASP A 135 10.78 -12.50 19.96
N GLY A 136 11.27 -11.45 19.29
CA GLY A 136 12.70 -11.22 19.09
C GLY A 136 13.30 -12.03 17.94
N GLU A 137 12.55 -12.96 17.34
CA GLU A 137 13.02 -13.85 16.29
C GLU A 137 12.43 -13.50 14.92
N ASN A 138 11.16 -13.11 14.87
CA ASN A 138 10.43 -12.88 13.62
C ASN A 138 10.27 -11.39 13.36
N ASP A 139 10.82 -10.91 12.24
CA ASP A 139 10.66 -9.53 11.79
C ASP A 139 9.16 -9.19 11.54
N PRO A 140 8.61 -8.17 12.20
CA PRO A 140 7.21 -7.80 12.07
C PRO A 140 6.87 -7.17 10.70
N THR A 141 7.85 -6.73 9.90
CA THR A 141 7.61 -6.02 8.64
C THR A 141 6.83 -6.87 7.62
N ALA A 142 7.26 -8.11 7.37
CA ALA A 142 6.57 -9.00 6.45
C ALA A 142 5.15 -9.34 6.95
N ILE A 143 5.00 -9.53 8.26
CA ILE A 143 3.71 -9.81 8.93
C ILE A 143 2.77 -8.61 8.77
N ALA A 144 3.27 -7.39 8.91
CA ALA A 144 2.51 -6.16 8.75
C ALA A 144 1.99 -5.97 7.33
N ILE A 145 2.79 -6.30 6.30
CA ILE A 145 2.33 -6.28 4.91
C ILE A 145 1.17 -7.26 4.71
N ILE A 146 1.28 -8.48 5.24
CA ILE A 146 0.22 -9.49 5.17
C ILE A 146 -1.03 -9.00 5.91
N ALA A 147 -0.87 -8.43 7.11
CA ALA A 147 -1.97 -7.91 7.91
C ALA A 147 -2.71 -6.75 7.22
N ALA A 148 -1.98 -5.77 6.67
CA ALA A 148 -2.55 -4.69 5.88
C ALA A 148 -3.32 -5.21 4.66
N SER A 149 -2.74 -6.18 3.94
CA SER A 149 -3.35 -6.82 2.79
C SER A 149 -4.65 -7.54 3.15
N VAL A 150 -4.69 -8.28 4.26
CA VAL A 150 -5.91 -8.95 4.72
C VAL A 150 -6.96 -7.92 5.15
N ALA A 151 -6.58 -6.91 5.94
CA ALA A 151 -7.51 -5.85 6.39
C ALA A 151 -8.18 -5.14 5.21
N LEU A 152 -7.41 -4.76 4.19
CA LEU A 152 -7.93 -4.15 2.94
C LEU A 152 -8.73 -5.14 2.08
N SER A 153 -8.36 -6.42 2.10
CA SER A 153 -9.07 -7.45 1.33
C SER A 153 -10.47 -7.69 1.86
N ILE A 154 -10.62 -7.75 3.19
CA ILE A 154 -11.91 -8.04 3.85
C ILE A 154 -12.78 -6.79 4.04
N SER A 155 -12.20 -5.59 3.95
CA SER A 155 -12.95 -4.33 4.05
C SER A 155 -13.80 -4.05 2.81
N ASP A 156 -14.62 -3.00 2.89
CA ASP A 156 -15.33 -2.38 1.77
C ASP A 156 -14.45 -1.40 0.97
N ILE A 157 -13.18 -1.20 1.34
CA ILE A 157 -12.28 -0.25 0.68
C ILE A 157 -11.91 -0.74 -0.74
N PRO A 158 -12.07 0.07 -1.80
CA PRO A 158 -11.72 -0.30 -3.17
C PRO A 158 -10.20 -0.47 -3.36
N TRP A 159 -9.77 -1.73 -3.44
CA TRP A 159 -8.35 -2.08 -3.53
C TRP A 159 -8.15 -3.36 -4.36
N LYS A 160 -7.18 -3.35 -5.28
CA LYS A 160 -6.95 -4.40 -6.30
C LYS A 160 -6.00 -5.52 -5.86
N GLY A 161 -5.75 -5.67 -4.56
CA GLY A 161 -4.96 -6.79 -4.03
C GLY A 161 -5.69 -8.15 -4.09
N PRO A 162 -5.19 -9.18 -3.38
CA PRO A 162 -4.23 -9.07 -2.28
C PRO A 162 -2.76 -9.06 -2.73
N VAL A 163 -1.93 -8.70 -1.76
CA VAL A 163 -0.48 -8.89 -1.78
C VAL A 163 -0.03 -9.67 -0.55
N ALA A 164 1.11 -10.32 -0.64
CA ALA A 164 1.77 -10.94 0.49
C ALA A 164 3.25 -10.59 0.46
N ALA A 165 3.92 -10.78 1.59
CA ALA A 165 5.36 -10.57 1.71
C ALA A 165 6.03 -11.76 2.36
N THR A 166 7.31 -11.90 2.09
CA THR A 166 8.21 -12.83 2.76
C THR A 166 9.62 -12.26 2.73
N ARG A 167 10.46 -12.71 3.64
CA ARG A 167 11.88 -12.36 3.67
C ARG A 167 12.71 -13.58 3.28
N VAL A 168 13.71 -13.41 2.44
CA VAL A 168 14.62 -14.48 2.02
C VAL A 168 16.02 -14.14 2.48
N GLY A 169 16.64 -15.06 3.20
CA GLY A 169 18.05 -15.02 3.54
C GLY A 169 18.84 -16.08 2.77
N ARG A 170 20.16 -15.99 2.84
CA ARG A 170 21.05 -17.06 2.36
C ARG A 170 22.12 -17.37 3.40
N LEU A 171 22.16 -18.62 3.86
CA LEU A 171 23.12 -19.13 4.85
C LEU A 171 23.81 -20.36 4.27
N ASP A 172 25.15 -20.39 4.33
CA ASP A 172 25.97 -21.49 3.78
C ASP A 172 25.64 -21.86 2.31
N GLY A 173 25.20 -20.88 1.52
CA GLY A 173 24.81 -21.05 0.12
C GLY A 173 23.36 -21.46 -0.11
N GLU A 174 22.61 -21.80 0.95
CA GLU A 174 21.23 -22.26 0.89
C GLU A 174 20.24 -21.12 1.17
N LEU A 175 19.11 -21.10 0.44
CA LEU A 175 18.06 -20.10 0.65
C LEU A 175 17.16 -20.47 1.82
N ILE A 176 16.91 -19.49 2.70
CA ILE A 176 16.07 -19.64 3.89
C ILE A 176 14.91 -18.66 3.81
N LEU A 177 13.69 -19.17 4.05
CA LEU A 177 12.47 -18.38 4.05
C LEU A 177 12.15 -17.90 5.47
N ASN A 178 11.89 -16.59 5.60
CA ASN A 178 11.64 -15.90 6.86
C ASN A 178 12.68 -16.29 7.94
N PRO A 179 13.98 -16.04 7.67
CA PRO A 179 15.06 -16.35 8.61
C PRO A 179 14.80 -15.68 9.95
N VAL A 180 15.26 -16.31 11.04
CA VAL A 180 15.20 -15.65 12.36
C VAL A 180 16.18 -14.49 12.43
N ASN A 181 15.85 -13.50 13.25
CA ASN A 181 16.77 -12.44 13.62
C ASN A 181 18.09 -13.05 14.14
N GLY A 182 19.20 -12.66 13.51
CA GLY A 182 20.52 -13.27 13.73
C GLY A 182 21.04 -14.01 12.50
N GLU A 183 20.24 -14.89 11.89
CA GLU A 183 20.64 -15.65 10.69
C GLU A 183 20.95 -14.72 9.50
N LEU A 184 20.19 -13.63 9.37
CA LEU A 184 20.44 -12.60 8.35
C LEU A 184 21.84 -11.95 8.48
N SER A 185 22.36 -11.82 9.71
CA SER A 185 23.67 -11.21 9.94
C SER A 185 24.83 -12.12 9.57
N GLU A 186 24.61 -13.43 9.69
CA GLU A 186 25.56 -14.49 9.30
C GLU A 186 25.56 -14.73 7.79
N GLY A 187 24.42 -14.49 7.13
CA GLY A 187 24.26 -14.60 5.70
C GLY A 187 24.89 -13.47 4.87
N ASN A 188 24.75 -13.63 3.55
CA ASN A 188 25.16 -12.64 2.55
C ASN A 188 23.99 -12.03 1.75
N LEU A 189 22.75 -12.41 2.08
CA LEU A 189 21.53 -11.93 1.45
C LEU A 189 20.46 -11.66 2.52
N ASP A 190 19.81 -10.51 2.40
CA ASP A 190 18.62 -10.10 3.14
C ASP A 190 17.65 -9.46 2.14
N LEU A 191 16.62 -10.21 1.76
CA LEU A 191 15.71 -9.84 0.66
C LEU A 191 14.26 -9.86 1.15
N LEU A 192 13.68 -8.69 1.41
CA LEU A 192 12.24 -8.54 1.63
C LEU A 192 11.55 -8.38 0.28
N VAL A 193 10.63 -9.29 -0.03
CA VAL A 193 9.88 -9.31 -1.29
C VAL A 193 8.40 -9.27 -0.98
N SER A 194 7.67 -8.45 -1.73
CA SER A 194 6.21 -8.45 -1.68
C SER A 194 5.58 -8.36 -3.07
N GLY A 195 4.36 -8.91 -3.16
CA GLY A 195 3.71 -9.09 -4.45
C GLY A 195 2.35 -9.73 -4.40
N GLY A 196 1.64 -9.62 -5.52
CA GLY A 196 0.43 -10.37 -5.80
C GLY A 196 0.74 -11.78 -6.33
N LYS A 197 -0.29 -12.46 -6.84
CA LYS A 197 -0.14 -13.76 -7.49
C LYS A 197 0.73 -13.63 -8.75
N ASN A 198 1.88 -14.32 -8.75
CA ASN A 198 2.85 -14.35 -9.84
C ASN A 198 3.39 -12.97 -10.26
N LYS A 199 3.33 -11.95 -9.38
CA LYS A 199 3.83 -10.60 -9.68
C LYS A 199 4.42 -9.98 -8.43
N ILE A 200 5.70 -9.61 -8.51
CA ILE A 200 6.40 -8.85 -7.48
C ILE A 200 6.19 -7.37 -7.78
N ASN A 201 5.82 -6.58 -6.76
CA ASN A 201 5.66 -5.13 -6.92
C ASN A 201 6.58 -4.30 -6.01
N MET A 202 7.18 -4.91 -4.99
CA MET A 202 8.17 -4.24 -4.14
C MET A 202 9.26 -5.23 -3.70
N ILE A 203 10.50 -4.74 -3.72
CA ILE A 203 11.70 -5.44 -3.27
C ILE A 203 12.50 -4.45 -2.42
N GLU A 204 12.99 -4.91 -1.27
CA GLU A 204 14.02 -4.26 -0.48
C GLU A 204 15.14 -5.29 -0.25
N CYS A 205 16.39 -4.95 -0.60
CA CYS A 205 17.48 -5.92 -0.64
C CYS A 205 18.76 -5.33 -0.02
N GLY A 206 19.33 -6.07 0.94
CA GLY A 206 20.71 -5.96 1.37
C GLY A 206 21.49 -7.21 0.93
N ALA A 207 22.59 -7.05 0.20
CA ALA A 207 23.38 -8.18 -0.27
C ALA A 207 24.89 -7.87 -0.23
N LYS A 208 25.71 -8.88 0.04
CA LYS A 208 27.19 -8.79 0.02
C LYS A 208 27.70 -9.51 -1.24
N GLU A 209 27.80 -8.77 -2.34
CA GLU A 209 28.34 -9.25 -3.64
C GLU A 209 27.66 -10.54 -4.14
N VAL A 210 26.34 -10.65 -3.96
CA VAL A 210 25.54 -11.77 -4.46
C VAL A 210 25.36 -11.63 -5.97
N SER A 211 25.47 -12.75 -6.71
CA SER A 211 25.31 -12.75 -8.18
C SER A 211 23.86 -12.44 -8.60
N GLU A 212 23.67 -11.90 -9.80
CA GLU A 212 22.32 -11.64 -10.33
C GLU A 212 21.49 -12.92 -10.45
N GLU A 213 22.12 -14.04 -10.79
CA GLU A 213 21.46 -15.35 -10.86
C GLU A 213 20.91 -15.78 -9.51
N ASP A 214 21.70 -15.64 -8.44
CA ASP A 214 21.27 -15.96 -7.07
C ASP A 214 20.11 -15.06 -6.61
N ILE A 215 20.13 -13.77 -6.99
CA ILE A 215 19.01 -12.86 -6.70
C ILE A 215 17.74 -13.33 -7.41
N LEU A 216 17.82 -13.71 -8.68
CA LEU A 216 16.67 -14.21 -9.44
C LEU A 216 16.11 -15.51 -8.84
N GLN A 217 16.98 -16.44 -8.43
CA GLN A 217 16.57 -17.65 -7.72
C GLN A 217 15.88 -17.32 -6.39
N SER A 218 16.40 -16.35 -5.65
CA SER A 218 15.82 -15.87 -4.38
C SER A 218 14.43 -15.26 -4.57
N LEU A 219 14.23 -14.49 -5.64
CA LEU A 219 12.93 -13.91 -6.00
C LEU A 219 11.92 -15.00 -6.40
N ALA A 220 12.35 -16.01 -7.15
CA ALA A 220 11.49 -17.15 -7.50
C ALA A 220 11.07 -17.93 -6.25
N PHE A 221 12.02 -18.21 -5.36
CA PHE A 221 11.78 -18.86 -4.06
C PHE A 221 10.79 -18.06 -3.19
N ALA A 222 10.95 -16.73 -3.12
CA ALA A 222 10.02 -15.85 -2.42
C ALA A 222 8.61 -15.89 -3.04
N GLN A 223 8.52 -15.90 -4.37
CA GLN A 223 7.24 -15.87 -5.09
C GLN A 223 6.39 -17.12 -4.81
N GLU A 224 7.01 -18.29 -4.60
CA GLU A 224 6.29 -19.50 -4.20
C GLU A 224 5.59 -19.34 -2.85
N ALA A 225 6.28 -18.77 -1.87
CA ALA A 225 5.74 -18.47 -0.55
C ALA A 225 4.63 -17.42 -0.62
N ILE A 226 4.87 -16.32 -1.34
CA ILE A 226 3.91 -15.24 -1.59
C ILE A 226 2.62 -15.79 -2.23
N ASN A 227 2.74 -16.72 -3.19
CA ASN A 227 1.58 -17.35 -3.82
C ASN A 227 0.74 -18.17 -2.83
N LYS A 228 1.37 -18.92 -1.92
CA LYS A 228 0.67 -19.68 -0.88
C LYS A 228 -0.09 -18.76 0.07
N ILE A 229 0.54 -17.67 0.53
CA ILE A 229 -0.10 -16.69 1.41
C ILE A 229 -1.25 -15.98 0.67
N ASN A 230 -1.04 -15.51 -0.56
CA ASN A 230 -2.08 -14.85 -1.34
C ASN A 230 -3.30 -15.76 -1.56
N ASN A 231 -3.10 -17.06 -1.80
CA ASN A 231 -4.21 -18.01 -1.91
C ASN A 231 -5.03 -18.09 -0.62
N LEU A 232 -4.38 -18.06 0.56
CA LEU A 232 -5.07 -17.99 1.84
C LEU A 232 -5.86 -16.68 1.97
N ILE A 233 -5.26 -15.53 1.63
CA ILE A 233 -5.96 -14.23 1.71
C ILE A 233 -7.19 -14.20 0.78
N ILE A 234 -7.08 -14.77 -0.43
CA ILE A 234 -8.20 -14.91 -1.36
C ILE A 234 -9.33 -15.77 -0.77
N GLN A 235 -8.99 -16.87 -0.10
CA GLN A 235 -9.98 -17.72 0.57
C GLN A 235 -10.71 -16.95 1.69
N ILE A 236 -9.97 -16.22 2.52
CA ILE A 236 -10.53 -15.38 3.59
C ILE A 236 -11.46 -14.32 3.00
N LYS A 237 -11.00 -13.58 1.97
CA LYS A 237 -11.83 -12.58 1.28
C LYS A 237 -13.11 -13.18 0.71
N LYS A 238 -13.07 -14.38 0.14
CA LYS A 238 -14.26 -15.06 -0.37
C LYS A 238 -15.24 -15.43 0.74
N GLU A 239 -14.73 -15.79 1.91
CA GLU A 239 -15.56 -16.20 3.05
C GLU A 239 -16.22 -15.03 3.78
N ILE A 240 -15.49 -13.91 3.95
CA ILE A 240 -15.92 -12.82 4.84
C ILE A 240 -15.73 -11.40 4.27
N GLY A 241 -15.26 -11.27 3.03
CA GLY A 241 -15.01 -9.96 2.44
C GLY A 241 -16.30 -9.18 2.23
N LYS A 242 -16.26 -7.89 2.58
CA LYS A 242 -17.35 -6.96 2.31
C LYS A 242 -17.41 -6.59 0.83
N GLU A 243 -18.60 -6.21 0.38
CA GLU A 243 -18.77 -5.56 -0.91
C GLU A 243 -17.97 -4.25 -0.95
N LYS A 244 -17.34 -3.95 -2.09
CA LYS A 244 -16.52 -2.75 -2.22
C LYS A 244 -17.42 -1.54 -2.40
N ALA A 245 -17.14 -0.48 -1.63
CA ALA A 245 -17.81 0.80 -1.76
C ALA A 245 -17.44 1.47 -3.10
N GLU A 246 -18.25 2.41 -3.54
CA GLU A 246 -17.86 3.27 -4.66
C GLU A 246 -16.91 4.36 -4.17
N PRO A 247 -15.68 4.46 -4.71
CA PRO A 247 -14.72 5.47 -4.28
C PRO A 247 -15.11 6.85 -4.83
N VAL A 248 -14.75 7.90 -4.10
CA VAL A 248 -14.80 9.27 -4.61
C VAL A 248 -13.58 9.47 -5.52
N LEU A 249 -13.84 9.68 -6.81
CA LEU A 249 -12.81 9.86 -7.83
C LEU A 249 -12.72 11.31 -8.29
N ALA A 250 -11.49 11.81 -8.43
CA ALA A 250 -11.19 13.02 -9.20
C ALA A 250 -11.27 12.68 -10.70
N GLN A 251 -12.44 12.89 -11.29
CA GLN A 251 -12.69 12.65 -12.72
C GLN A 251 -13.63 13.71 -13.30
N GLY A 252 -13.43 14.03 -14.58
CA GLY A 252 -14.30 14.92 -15.35
C GLY A 252 -15.29 14.12 -16.19
N THR A 253 -16.05 14.83 -17.04
CA THR A 253 -16.80 14.14 -18.09
C THR A 253 -15.83 13.61 -19.16
N PRO A 254 -16.15 12.49 -19.84
CA PRO A 254 -15.30 11.97 -20.92
C PRO A 254 -15.01 13.00 -22.01
N GLU A 255 -15.96 13.87 -22.31
CA GLU A 255 -15.83 14.96 -23.28
C GLU A 255 -14.81 16.00 -22.82
N PHE A 256 -14.88 16.40 -21.55
CA PHE A 256 -13.91 17.33 -20.96
C PHE A 256 -12.50 16.75 -20.97
N GLU A 257 -12.32 15.52 -20.50
CA GLU A 257 -10.99 14.89 -20.46
C GLU A 257 -10.40 14.73 -21.86
N SER A 258 -11.22 14.35 -22.84
CA SER A 258 -10.81 14.27 -24.25
C SER A 258 -10.39 15.64 -24.79
N GLN A 259 -11.15 16.69 -24.48
CA GLN A 259 -10.83 18.06 -24.89
C GLN A 259 -9.50 18.54 -24.29
N ILE A 260 -9.28 18.32 -22.99
CA ILE A 260 -8.01 18.68 -22.34
C ILE A 260 -6.84 17.92 -22.97
N LYS A 261 -7.01 16.63 -23.25
CA LYS A 261 -6.00 15.82 -23.94
C LYS A 261 -5.66 16.36 -25.32
N GLU A 262 -6.65 16.74 -26.12
CA GLU A 262 -6.45 17.38 -27.43
C GLU A 262 -5.72 18.73 -27.32
N MET A 263 -6.07 19.54 -26.32
CA MET A 263 -5.39 20.80 -26.04
C MET A 263 -3.91 20.59 -25.66
N LEU A 264 -3.60 19.61 -24.81
CA LEU A 264 -2.24 19.25 -24.43
C LEU A 264 -1.40 18.87 -25.65
N LEU A 265 -1.96 18.01 -26.52
CA LEU A 265 -1.28 17.54 -27.72
C LEU A 265 -1.07 18.67 -28.73
N SER A 266 -2.10 19.48 -28.99
CA SER A 266 -2.05 20.60 -29.96
C SER A 266 -1.10 21.72 -29.52
N LYS A 267 -0.99 21.98 -28.21
CA LYS A 267 -0.02 22.92 -27.63
C LYS A 267 1.42 22.38 -27.61
N GLY A 268 1.63 21.16 -28.08
CA GLY A 268 2.96 20.61 -28.32
C GLY A 268 3.60 19.96 -27.10
N LEU A 269 2.83 19.44 -26.15
CA LEU A 269 3.33 18.71 -24.97
C LEU A 269 4.39 17.65 -25.36
N ALA A 270 4.13 16.87 -26.41
CA ALA A 270 5.06 15.84 -26.87
C ALA A 270 6.43 16.39 -27.28
N LYS A 271 6.50 17.61 -27.85
CA LYS A 271 7.78 18.26 -28.16
C LYS A 271 8.41 18.89 -26.93
N ALA A 272 7.60 19.40 -26.01
CA ALA A 272 8.08 19.99 -24.76
C ALA A 272 8.78 18.97 -23.87
N LEU A 273 8.25 17.75 -23.76
CA LEU A 273 8.81 16.68 -22.91
C LEU A 273 10.16 16.12 -23.38
N TYR A 274 10.51 16.30 -24.66
CA TYR A 274 11.74 15.77 -25.28
C TYR A 274 12.79 16.85 -25.57
N ASP A 275 12.69 18.00 -24.88
CA ASP A 275 13.74 19.00 -24.91
C ASP A 275 14.93 18.54 -24.07
N LYS A 276 16.15 18.87 -24.49
CA LYS A 276 17.37 18.43 -23.79
C LYS A 276 17.63 19.18 -22.50
N ASP A 277 17.12 20.41 -22.38
CA ASP A 277 17.30 21.23 -21.19
C ASP A 277 16.07 21.12 -20.27
N LYS A 278 16.29 20.54 -19.08
CA LYS A 278 15.26 20.40 -18.04
C LYS A 278 14.55 21.72 -17.73
N LYS A 279 15.26 22.86 -17.68
CA LYS A 279 14.64 24.16 -17.41
C LYS A 279 13.72 24.61 -18.53
N VAL A 280 14.05 24.25 -19.77
CA VAL A 280 13.21 24.53 -20.94
C VAL A 280 11.97 23.64 -20.91
N ILE A 281 12.10 22.36 -20.54
CA ILE A 281 10.96 21.45 -20.32
C ILE A 281 10.01 22.05 -19.27
N GLU A 282 10.52 22.36 -18.08
CA GLU A 282 9.74 22.92 -16.96
C GLU A 282 8.99 24.19 -17.37
N LYS A 283 9.66 25.10 -18.09
CA LYS A 283 9.05 26.34 -18.57
C LYS A 283 7.93 26.08 -19.59
N LYS A 284 8.19 25.26 -20.62
CA LYS A 284 7.19 24.94 -21.66
C LYS A 284 5.97 24.23 -21.06
N VAL A 285 6.20 23.27 -20.16
CA VAL A 285 5.12 22.56 -19.46
C VAL A 285 4.30 23.53 -18.60
N ALA A 286 4.96 24.43 -17.85
CA ALA A 286 4.26 25.43 -17.04
C ALA A 286 3.42 26.39 -17.90
N GLU A 287 3.92 26.80 -19.07
CA GLU A 287 3.18 27.61 -20.03
C GLU A 287 1.93 26.89 -20.54
N ILE A 288 2.06 25.62 -20.95
CA ILE A 288 0.94 24.78 -21.40
C ILE A 288 -0.11 24.63 -20.29
N LYS A 289 0.31 24.31 -19.06
CA LYS A 289 -0.59 24.16 -17.91
C LYS A 289 -1.32 25.46 -17.60
N LYS A 290 -0.64 26.60 -17.65
CA LYS A 290 -1.24 27.92 -17.43
C LYS A 290 -2.31 28.23 -18.49
N GLU A 291 -2.05 27.94 -19.76
CA GLU A 291 -3.03 28.15 -20.82
C GLU A 291 -4.28 27.28 -20.66
N ILE A 292 -4.12 26.04 -20.20
CA ILE A 292 -5.24 25.15 -19.88
C ILE A 292 -6.02 25.67 -18.67
N SER A 293 -5.32 26.10 -17.61
CA SER A 293 -5.96 26.69 -16.43
C SER A 293 -6.80 27.92 -16.81
N ASN A 294 -6.26 28.82 -17.64
CA ASN A 294 -6.99 29.99 -18.12
C ASN A 294 -8.23 29.59 -18.93
N TYR A 295 -8.10 28.61 -19.83
CA TYR A 295 -9.23 28.09 -20.60
C TYR A 295 -10.36 27.56 -19.70
N ILE A 296 -9.99 26.83 -18.62
CA ILE A 296 -10.97 26.31 -17.66
C ILE A 296 -11.68 27.46 -16.92
N GLU A 297 -10.92 28.46 -16.45
CA GLU A 297 -11.47 29.63 -15.75
C GLU A 297 -12.40 30.49 -16.64
N GLU A 298 -12.10 30.60 -17.93
CA GLU A 298 -12.90 31.37 -18.89
C GLU A 298 -14.17 30.62 -19.36
N THR A 299 -14.10 29.29 -19.44
CA THR A 299 -15.17 28.46 -20.02
C THR A 299 -16.16 27.95 -18.97
N PHE A 300 -15.71 27.69 -17.74
CA PHE A 300 -16.50 27.07 -16.69
C PHE A 300 -16.65 28.02 -15.48
N THR A 301 -17.88 28.14 -14.97
CA THR A 301 -18.18 28.98 -13.79
C THR A 301 -18.35 28.19 -12.50
N GLU A 302 -18.50 26.86 -12.60
CA GLU A 302 -18.72 25.95 -11.48
C GLU A 302 -17.63 24.88 -11.45
N GLU A 303 -17.32 24.36 -10.26
CA GLU A 303 -16.33 23.28 -10.05
C GLU A 303 -14.93 23.54 -10.64
N VAL A 304 -14.55 24.81 -10.86
CA VAL A 304 -13.29 25.21 -11.51
C VAL A 304 -12.07 24.54 -10.87
N GLU A 305 -11.98 24.51 -9.55
CA GLU A 305 -10.85 23.88 -8.83
C GLU A 305 -10.78 22.36 -9.05
N LYS A 306 -11.93 21.69 -9.09
CA LYS A 306 -12.01 20.25 -9.41
C LYS A 306 -11.62 20.00 -10.87
N LEU A 307 -12.08 20.83 -11.80
CA LEU A 307 -11.70 20.72 -13.22
C LEU A 307 -10.21 20.97 -13.45
N LYS A 308 -9.60 21.89 -12.70
CA LYS A 308 -8.15 22.08 -12.69
C LYS A 308 -7.44 20.82 -12.21
N GLU A 309 -7.86 20.24 -11.10
CA GLU A 309 -7.30 18.97 -10.61
C GLU A 309 -7.44 17.84 -11.64
N VAL A 310 -8.60 17.70 -12.27
CA VAL A 310 -8.80 16.73 -13.35
C VAL A 310 -7.87 17.00 -14.53
N SER A 311 -7.66 18.27 -14.90
CA SER A 311 -6.76 18.60 -16.01
C SER A 311 -5.29 18.27 -15.71
N GLU A 312 -4.86 18.38 -14.46
CA GLU A 312 -3.54 17.92 -14.00
C GLU A 312 -3.42 16.39 -14.10
N ILE A 313 -4.46 15.63 -13.72
CA ILE A 313 -4.49 14.17 -13.89
C ILE A 313 -4.39 13.79 -15.37
N VAL A 314 -5.18 14.43 -16.24
CA VAL A 314 -5.14 14.19 -17.70
C VAL A 314 -3.78 14.57 -18.27
N PHE A 315 -3.13 15.62 -17.75
CA PHE A 315 -1.76 15.98 -18.11
C PHE A 315 -0.77 14.86 -17.77
N GLU A 316 -0.83 14.29 -16.56
CA GLU A 316 0.05 13.20 -16.13
C GLU A 316 -0.16 11.95 -16.99
N GLU A 317 -1.42 11.54 -17.19
CA GLU A 317 -1.77 10.38 -18.01
C GLU A 317 -1.34 10.56 -19.47
N THR A 318 -1.57 11.73 -20.06
CA THR A 318 -1.15 12.03 -21.43
C THR A 318 0.38 12.05 -21.56
N SER A 319 1.08 12.59 -20.56
CA SER A 319 2.55 12.60 -20.54
C SER A 319 3.11 11.18 -20.47
N ASP A 320 2.52 10.34 -19.61
CA ASP A 320 2.90 8.94 -19.46
C ASP A 320 2.68 8.15 -20.76
N GLU A 321 1.53 8.32 -21.41
CA GLU A 321 1.22 7.71 -22.71
C GLU A 321 2.24 8.11 -23.79
N ILE A 322 2.59 9.40 -23.88
CA ILE A 322 3.56 9.91 -24.87
C ILE A 322 4.92 9.26 -24.67
N VAL A 323 5.41 9.24 -23.42
CA VAL A 323 6.73 8.69 -23.08
C VAL A 323 6.77 7.19 -23.36
N HIS A 324 5.77 6.45 -22.88
CA HIS A 324 5.68 5.01 -23.12
C HIS A 324 5.64 4.67 -24.62
N LYS A 325 4.81 5.37 -25.39
CA LYS A 325 4.69 5.15 -26.83
C LYS A 325 6.02 5.37 -27.55
N ASN A 326 6.72 6.47 -27.25
CA ASN A 326 8.00 6.77 -27.90
C ASN A 326 9.11 5.80 -27.49
N VAL A 327 9.15 5.36 -26.23
CA VAL A 327 10.13 4.35 -25.79
C VAL A 327 9.87 3.00 -26.47
N ILE A 328 8.62 2.55 -26.52
CA ILE A 328 8.26 1.24 -27.09
C ILE A 328 8.40 1.23 -28.62
N GLU A 329 7.84 2.24 -29.30
CA GLU A 329 7.76 2.24 -30.77
C GLU A 329 9.01 2.82 -31.44
N LYS A 330 9.72 3.73 -30.76
CA LYS A 330 10.84 4.48 -31.37
C LYS A 330 12.16 4.32 -30.64
N SER A 331 12.18 3.58 -29.53
CA SER A 331 13.36 3.45 -28.65
C SER A 331 13.93 4.82 -28.24
N LEU A 332 13.05 5.83 -28.09
CA LEU A 332 13.44 7.20 -27.81
C LEU A 332 13.06 7.58 -26.38
N ARG A 333 14.07 7.84 -25.56
CA ARG A 333 13.92 8.40 -24.22
C ARG A 333 13.81 9.94 -24.27
N PRO A 334 13.23 10.56 -23.23
CA PRO A 334 13.17 12.02 -23.13
C PRO A 334 14.54 12.72 -23.13
N ASP A 335 15.60 12.05 -22.66
CA ASP A 335 16.97 12.57 -22.52
C ASP A 335 17.93 12.22 -23.67
#